data_AF-A0A1X1XMQ8-F1
#
_entry.id   AF-A0A1X1XMQ8-F1
#
_cell.length_a   1.000
_cell.length_b   1.000
_cell.length_c   1.000
_cell.angle_alpha   90.00
_cell.angle_beta   90.00
_cell.angle_gamma   90.00
#
_symmetry.space_group_name_H-M   'P 1'
#
loop_
_entity.id
_entity.type
_entity.pdbx_description
1 polymer ?
#
loop_
_entity_poly.entity_id
_entity_poly.type
_entity_poly.pdbx_seq_one_letter_code
_entity_poly.pdbx_strand_id
1 'polypeptide(L)'
;MATLHNGGVDATISFGGAANQELAQTTTSVTALTAKYQSVIDAYGIHKLDFDIEGAAQADLASLTRRSQAIAALQAAGNANSTPVQVSFTLPVMTTGLTADGMRVVQNAIANGVDIGHVNVMAMDYYDPNLSYEGKMGDYAIQAATAVHDQLVPLYPSKTDAQIWSMIDVTPMIGVNDDPNEIFTLADAQKLTTFAEQKGMGGLHMWSINRDYPGPVGTLSNTSSGVAQDTWDYSHIFGQFDD
;
A
#
# COMPACT_ATOMS: atom_id res chain seq x y z
N MET A 1 14.74 -13.09 -9.03
CA MET A 1 14.57 -13.58 -7.64
C MET A 1 15.86 -14.03 -6.99
N ALA A 2 16.60 -15.00 -7.54
CA ALA A 2 17.83 -15.49 -6.89
C ALA A 2 18.82 -14.37 -6.51
N THR A 3 19.04 -13.38 -7.38
CA THR A 3 19.89 -12.21 -7.07
C THR A 3 19.33 -11.32 -5.95
N LEU A 4 18.00 -11.10 -5.90
CA LEU A 4 17.36 -10.32 -4.84
C LEU A 4 17.43 -11.04 -3.50
N HIS A 5 17.10 -12.33 -3.48
CA HIS A 5 17.19 -13.16 -2.26
C HIS A 5 18.64 -13.26 -1.76
N ASN A 6 19.61 -13.48 -2.64
CA ASN A 6 21.03 -13.50 -2.26
C ASN A 6 21.55 -12.14 -1.79
N GLY A 7 20.90 -11.05 -2.23
CA GLY A 7 21.16 -9.70 -1.76
C GLY A 7 20.47 -9.36 -0.43
N GLY A 8 19.72 -10.30 0.16
CA GLY A 8 18.98 -10.06 1.41
C GLY A 8 17.73 -9.20 1.25
N VAL A 9 17.24 -9.00 0.02
CA VAL A 9 16.02 -8.21 -0.22
C VAL A 9 14.79 -9.02 0.17
N ASP A 10 14.06 -8.51 1.16
CA ASP A 10 12.78 -9.07 1.62
C ASP A 10 11.63 -8.45 0.80
N ALA A 11 11.27 -9.11 -0.29
CA ALA A 11 10.32 -8.58 -1.27
C ALA A 11 8.87 -8.98 -0.97
N THR A 12 7.94 -8.09 -1.33
CA THR A 12 6.48 -8.31 -1.32
C THR A 12 5.97 -8.38 -2.77
N ILE A 13 5.05 -9.29 -3.06
CA ILE A 13 4.39 -9.39 -4.37
C ILE A 13 3.03 -8.72 -4.30
N SER A 14 2.84 -7.66 -5.10
CA SER A 14 1.55 -6.97 -5.20
C SER A 14 0.66 -7.52 -6.32
N PHE A 15 -0.64 -7.62 -6.05
CA PHE A 15 -1.69 -7.99 -6.98
C PHE A 15 -2.70 -6.87 -7.13
N GLY A 16 -3.08 -6.56 -8.38
CA GLY A 16 -4.10 -5.56 -8.68
C GLY A 16 -3.46 -4.31 -9.30
N GLY A 17 -3.70 -3.16 -8.67
CA GLY A 17 -3.32 -1.84 -9.18
C GLY A 17 -4.34 -1.25 -10.15
N ALA A 18 -4.14 0.02 -10.53
CA ALA A 18 -5.06 0.81 -11.33
C ALA A 18 -5.33 0.24 -12.73
N ALA A 19 -4.34 -0.47 -13.29
CA ALA A 19 -4.41 -1.03 -14.63
C ALA A 19 -4.80 -2.52 -14.61
N ASN A 20 -5.73 -2.89 -15.49
CA ASN A 20 -6.28 -4.24 -15.71
C ASN A 20 -7.38 -4.66 -14.71
N GLN A 21 -7.83 -5.90 -14.85
CA GLN A 21 -8.79 -6.51 -13.95
C GLN A 21 -8.06 -7.34 -12.91
N GLU A 22 -8.47 -7.15 -11.67
CA GLU A 22 -7.92 -7.87 -10.54
C GLU A 22 -8.29 -9.38 -10.63
N LEU A 23 -7.41 -10.28 -10.14
CA LEU A 23 -7.56 -11.74 -10.25
C LEU A 23 -8.87 -12.32 -9.66
N ALA A 24 -9.39 -11.78 -8.55
CA ALA A 24 -10.64 -12.16 -7.92
C ALA A 24 -11.88 -11.66 -8.69
N GLN A 25 -11.75 -10.60 -9.49
CA GLN A 25 -12.79 -10.18 -10.44
C GLN A 25 -12.93 -11.17 -11.61
N THR A 26 -11.82 -11.80 -12.02
CA THR A 26 -11.79 -12.71 -13.17
C THR A 26 -11.87 -14.20 -12.81
N THR A 27 -11.61 -14.55 -11.55
CA THR A 27 -11.57 -15.94 -11.07
C THR A 27 -12.74 -16.21 -10.13
N THR A 28 -13.81 -16.85 -10.62
CA THR A 28 -15.08 -16.97 -9.89
C THR A 28 -15.19 -18.18 -8.94
N SER A 29 -14.06 -18.77 -8.54
CA SER A 29 -13.99 -19.84 -7.53
C SER A 29 -12.92 -19.51 -6.50
N VAL A 30 -13.26 -19.63 -5.20
CA VAL A 30 -12.31 -19.42 -4.10
C VAL A 30 -11.12 -20.36 -4.24
N THR A 31 -11.37 -21.66 -4.45
CA THR A 31 -10.30 -22.66 -4.62
C THR A 31 -9.40 -22.35 -5.80
N ALA A 32 -9.97 -21.93 -6.94
CA ALA A 32 -9.18 -21.57 -8.10
C ALA A 32 -8.34 -20.29 -7.85
N LEU A 33 -8.90 -19.32 -7.13
CA LEU A 33 -8.20 -18.10 -6.76
C LEU A 33 -7.05 -18.38 -5.78
N THR A 34 -7.30 -19.16 -4.73
CA THR A 34 -6.26 -19.63 -3.80
C THR A 34 -5.13 -20.33 -4.55
N ALA A 35 -5.44 -21.22 -5.49
CA ALA A 35 -4.42 -21.92 -6.28
C ALA A 35 -3.59 -20.97 -7.16
N LYS A 36 -4.19 -19.90 -7.72
CA LYS A 36 -3.45 -18.89 -8.49
C LYS A 36 -2.50 -18.09 -7.61
N TYR A 37 -2.94 -17.64 -6.44
CA TYR A 37 -2.07 -16.95 -5.48
C TYR A 37 -0.94 -17.88 -4.98
N GLN A 38 -1.26 -19.14 -4.65
CA GLN A 38 -0.26 -20.13 -4.27
C GLN A 38 0.76 -20.36 -5.39
N SER A 39 0.33 -20.42 -6.66
CA SER A 39 1.28 -20.60 -7.77
C SER A 39 2.31 -19.46 -7.89
N VAL A 40 1.94 -18.25 -7.46
CA VAL A 40 2.87 -17.11 -7.40
C VAL A 40 3.82 -17.27 -6.22
N ILE A 41 3.34 -17.64 -5.03
CA ILE A 41 4.20 -17.99 -3.90
C ILE A 41 5.21 -19.07 -4.33
N ASP A 42 4.76 -20.16 -4.96
CA ASP A 42 5.61 -21.28 -5.37
C ASP A 42 6.65 -20.87 -6.42
N ALA A 43 6.28 -19.99 -7.35
CA ALA A 43 7.17 -19.54 -8.42
C ALA A 43 8.29 -18.62 -7.92
N TYR A 44 7.99 -17.77 -6.92
CA TYR A 44 8.91 -16.73 -6.47
C TYR A 44 9.56 -17.04 -5.11
N GLY A 45 8.99 -17.95 -4.32
CA GLY A 45 9.41 -18.24 -2.95
C GLY A 45 9.14 -17.10 -1.96
N ILE A 46 8.21 -16.19 -2.29
CA ILE A 46 7.85 -15.04 -1.47
C ILE A 46 6.53 -15.32 -0.77
N HIS A 47 6.50 -15.08 0.54
CA HIS A 47 5.33 -15.27 1.41
C HIS A 47 4.71 -13.96 1.90
N LYS A 48 5.18 -12.81 1.41
CA LYS A 48 4.58 -11.50 1.65
C LYS A 48 3.78 -11.09 0.41
N LEU A 49 2.46 -10.96 0.57
CA LEU A 49 1.55 -10.61 -0.50
C LEU A 49 0.87 -9.27 -0.21
N ASP A 50 0.86 -8.41 -1.20
CA ASP A 50 0.14 -7.15 -1.18
C ASP A 50 -1.06 -7.23 -2.14
N PHE A 51 -2.19 -6.68 -1.72
CA PHE A 51 -3.40 -6.61 -2.51
C PHE A 51 -3.76 -5.14 -2.74
N ASP A 52 -3.36 -4.63 -3.89
CA ASP A 52 -3.62 -3.28 -4.34
C ASP A 52 -5.01 -3.20 -5.01
N ILE A 53 -6.01 -2.79 -4.23
CA ILE A 53 -7.43 -2.85 -4.61
C ILE A 53 -7.95 -1.45 -4.89
N GLU A 54 -8.04 -1.13 -6.18
CA GLU A 54 -8.40 0.19 -6.67
C GLU A 54 -9.71 0.22 -7.45
N GLY A 55 -10.25 1.44 -7.61
CA GLY A 55 -11.39 1.74 -8.49
C GLY A 55 -12.59 0.81 -8.26
N ALA A 56 -13.15 0.31 -9.36
CA ALA A 56 -14.37 -0.51 -9.32
C ALA A 56 -14.22 -1.83 -8.54
N ALA A 57 -12.99 -2.31 -8.30
CA ALA A 57 -12.77 -3.54 -7.53
C ALA A 57 -13.18 -3.39 -6.06
N GLN A 58 -13.08 -2.18 -5.49
CA GLN A 58 -13.50 -1.91 -4.11
C GLN A 58 -15.04 -1.98 -3.93
N ALA A 59 -15.79 -1.80 -5.00
CA ALA A 59 -17.26 -1.86 -4.99
C ALA A 59 -17.82 -3.28 -5.24
N ASP A 60 -17.02 -4.19 -5.79
CA ASP A 60 -17.44 -5.56 -6.11
C ASP A 60 -17.35 -6.48 -4.90
N LEU A 61 -18.41 -6.51 -4.09
CA LEU A 61 -18.51 -7.32 -2.87
C LEU A 61 -18.28 -8.84 -3.11
N ALA A 62 -18.64 -9.35 -4.29
CA ALA A 62 -18.45 -10.75 -4.61
C ALA A 62 -16.95 -11.05 -4.82
N SER A 63 -16.23 -10.17 -5.51
CA SER A 63 -14.77 -10.27 -5.64
C SER A 63 -14.06 -10.11 -4.30
N LEU A 64 -14.48 -9.14 -3.46
CA LEU A 64 -13.89 -8.91 -2.14
C LEU A 64 -14.02 -10.13 -1.25
N THR A 65 -15.24 -10.66 -1.11
CA THR A 65 -15.49 -11.85 -0.27
C THR A 65 -14.67 -13.04 -0.73
N ARG A 66 -14.59 -13.26 -2.05
CA ARG A 66 -13.83 -14.36 -2.62
C ARG A 66 -12.33 -14.20 -2.38
N ARG A 67 -11.79 -12.99 -2.56
CA ARG A 67 -10.40 -12.65 -2.25
C ARG A 67 -10.11 -12.96 -0.79
N SER A 68 -10.91 -12.42 0.13
CA SER A 68 -10.70 -12.58 1.56
C SER A 68 -10.72 -14.06 1.98
N GLN A 69 -11.64 -14.85 1.44
CA GLN A 69 -11.68 -16.30 1.68
C GLN A 69 -10.46 -17.03 1.10
N ALA A 70 -10.00 -16.61 -0.08
CA ALA A 70 -8.81 -17.21 -0.69
C ALA A 70 -7.55 -16.89 0.10
N ILE A 71 -7.40 -15.65 0.59
CA ILE A 71 -6.30 -15.21 1.45
C ILE A 71 -6.31 -15.96 2.78
N ALA A 72 -7.46 -16.04 3.47
CA ALA A 72 -7.57 -16.76 4.73
C ALA A 72 -7.19 -18.24 4.58
N ALA A 73 -7.54 -18.87 3.44
CA ALA A 73 -7.11 -20.24 3.14
C ALA A 73 -5.58 -20.36 2.94
N LEU A 74 -4.93 -19.38 2.29
CA LEU A 74 -3.47 -19.36 2.16
C LEU A 74 -2.79 -19.18 3.52
N GLN A 75 -3.27 -18.28 4.36
CA GLN A 75 -2.72 -18.06 5.69
C GLN A 75 -2.85 -19.30 6.57
N ALA A 76 -4.02 -19.96 6.54
CA ALA A 76 -4.22 -21.23 7.24
C ALA A 76 -3.25 -22.32 6.75
N ALA A 77 -3.07 -22.47 5.44
CA ALA A 77 -2.13 -23.43 4.87
C ALA A 77 -0.67 -23.10 5.20
N GLY A 78 -0.28 -21.83 5.10
CA GLY A 78 1.05 -21.35 5.45
C GLY A 78 1.39 -21.60 6.92
N ASN A 79 0.44 -21.33 7.83
CA ASN A 79 0.60 -21.63 9.26
C ASN A 79 0.76 -23.13 9.52
N ALA A 80 -0.03 -23.98 8.85
CA ALA A 80 0.10 -25.43 8.97
C ALA A 80 1.45 -25.97 8.47
N ASN A 81 2.07 -25.27 7.50
CA ASN A 81 3.34 -25.66 6.88
C ASN A 81 4.57 -24.94 7.47
N SER A 82 4.40 -24.13 8.53
CA SER A 82 5.48 -23.28 9.10
C SER A 82 6.08 -22.29 8.08
N THR A 83 5.28 -21.85 7.11
CA THR A 83 5.60 -20.83 6.11
C THR A 83 4.49 -19.77 6.10
N PRO A 84 4.36 -18.98 7.18
CA PRO A 84 3.25 -18.04 7.33
C PRO A 84 3.20 -17.04 6.18
N VAL A 85 1.99 -16.74 5.70
CA VAL A 85 1.76 -15.75 4.63
C VAL A 85 1.37 -14.42 5.27
N GLN A 86 2.19 -13.40 5.04
CA GLN A 86 1.92 -12.03 5.48
C GLN A 86 1.15 -11.29 4.40
N VAL A 87 0.19 -10.47 4.81
CA VAL A 87 -0.76 -9.82 3.91
C VAL A 87 -0.82 -8.33 4.20
N SER A 88 -0.67 -7.52 3.15
CA SER A 88 -1.03 -6.11 3.14
C SER A 88 -2.17 -5.82 2.18
N PHE A 89 -2.92 -4.76 2.46
CA PHE A 89 -3.85 -4.16 1.50
C PHE A 89 -3.38 -2.76 1.15
N THR A 90 -3.09 -2.53 -0.13
CA THR A 90 -2.81 -1.19 -0.67
C THR A 90 -4.11 -0.58 -1.20
N LEU A 91 -4.47 0.61 -0.70
CA LEU A 91 -5.79 1.20 -0.93
C LEU A 91 -5.71 2.72 -1.19
N PRO A 92 -6.50 3.27 -2.13
CA PRO A 92 -6.74 4.70 -2.25
C PRO A 92 -7.26 5.31 -0.95
N VAL A 93 -6.79 6.51 -0.65
CA VAL A 93 -7.12 7.22 0.60
C VAL A 93 -7.40 8.70 0.31
N MET A 94 -8.26 9.31 1.11
CA MET A 94 -8.40 10.77 1.16
C MET A 94 -7.63 11.32 2.36
N THR A 95 -7.46 12.64 2.43
CA THR A 95 -6.91 13.30 3.64
C THR A 95 -7.72 13.00 4.91
N THR A 96 -8.98 12.60 4.74
CA THR A 96 -9.90 12.18 5.80
C THR A 96 -9.94 10.65 6.03
N GLY A 97 -8.98 9.90 5.48
CA GLY A 97 -8.87 8.45 5.64
C GLY A 97 -9.45 7.66 4.46
N LEU A 98 -9.63 6.35 4.65
CA LEU A 98 -10.22 5.47 3.64
C LEU A 98 -11.66 5.91 3.36
N THR A 99 -12.05 5.88 2.08
CA THR A 99 -13.44 6.06 1.68
C THR A 99 -14.31 4.88 2.18
N ALA A 100 -15.63 4.98 2.02
CA ALA A 100 -16.53 3.88 2.36
C ALA A 100 -16.22 2.59 1.58
N ASP A 101 -15.70 2.70 0.36
CA ASP A 101 -15.29 1.55 -0.45
C ASP A 101 -13.98 0.95 0.05
N GLY A 102 -12.96 1.77 0.36
CA GLY A 102 -11.72 1.30 0.98
C GLY A 102 -11.95 0.62 2.34
N MET A 103 -12.78 1.22 3.20
CA MET A 103 -13.17 0.62 4.47
C MET A 103 -13.89 -0.73 4.30
N ARG A 104 -14.68 -0.88 3.23
CA ARG A 104 -15.35 -2.15 2.92
C ARG A 104 -14.36 -3.25 2.62
N VAL A 105 -13.24 -2.96 1.95
CA VAL A 105 -12.19 -3.95 1.69
C VAL A 105 -11.63 -4.48 3.01
N VAL A 106 -11.21 -3.58 3.90
CA VAL A 106 -10.62 -3.93 5.21
C VAL A 106 -11.62 -4.71 6.07
N GLN A 107 -12.85 -4.21 6.21
CA GLN A 107 -13.88 -4.87 7.01
C GLN A 107 -14.29 -6.23 6.46
N ASN A 108 -14.36 -6.38 5.13
CA ASN A 108 -14.66 -7.66 4.50
C ASN A 108 -13.55 -8.68 4.74
N ALA A 109 -12.28 -8.26 4.66
CA ALA A 109 -11.14 -9.12 4.95
C ALA A 109 -11.16 -9.63 6.39
N ILE A 110 -11.33 -8.73 7.37
CA ILE A 110 -11.45 -9.08 8.80
C ILE A 110 -12.63 -10.05 9.02
N ALA A 111 -13.81 -9.75 8.45
CA ALA A 111 -15.01 -10.58 8.62
C ALA A 111 -14.87 -11.99 8.02
N ASN A 112 -13.96 -12.18 7.06
CA ASN A 112 -13.67 -13.49 6.46
C ASN A 112 -12.41 -14.15 7.05
N GLY A 113 -11.87 -13.61 8.15
CA GLY A 113 -10.78 -14.23 8.90
C GLY A 113 -9.38 -14.01 8.32
N VAL A 114 -9.19 -12.98 7.49
CA VAL A 114 -7.86 -12.57 7.07
C VAL A 114 -7.13 -11.93 8.25
N ASP A 115 -5.91 -12.40 8.52
CA ASP A 115 -4.98 -11.72 9.42
C ASP A 115 -4.24 -10.64 8.63
N ILE A 116 -4.68 -9.40 8.77
CA ILE A 116 -4.09 -8.25 8.06
C ILE A 116 -2.84 -7.82 8.82
N GLY A 117 -1.69 -7.93 8.17
CA GLY A 117 -0.44 -7.38 8.68
C GLY A 117 -0.43 -5.86 8.54
N HIS A 118 -0.68 -5.37 7.32
CA HIS A 118 -0.59 -3.94 7.00
C HIS A 118 -1.80 -3.43 6.19
N VAL A 119 -2.16 -2.18 6.43
CA VAL A 119 -3.05 -1.36 5.60
C VAL A 119 -2.19 -0.23 5.05
N ASN A 120 -1.77 -0.38 3.80
CA ASN A 120 -0.95 0.57 3.09
C ASN A 120 -1.83 1.57 2.34
N VAL A 121 -1.66 2.86 2.59
CA VAL A 121 -2.53 3.88 2.00
C VAL A 121 -1.82 4.68 0.93
N MET A 122 -2.45 4.79 -0.24
CA MET A 122 -1.95 5.56 -1.36
C MET A 122 -2.26 7.04 -1.18
N ALA A 123 -1.34 7.75 -0.50
CA ALA A 123 -1.43 9.17 -0.22
C ALA A 123 -1.04 10.00 -1.46
N MET A 124 -1.84 9.86 -2.51
CA MET A 124 -1.65 10.44 -3.84
C MET A 124 -3.01 10.62 -4.52
N ASP A 125 -3.04 11.49 -5.53
CA ASP A 125 -4.14 11.63 -6.48
C ASP A 125 -5.49 11.86 -5.79
N TYR A 126 -5.52 12.84 -4.90
CA TYR A 126 -6.71 13.20 -4.15
C TYR A 126 -7.79 13.82 -5.05
N TYR A 127 -7.41 14.57 -6.09
CA TYR A 127 -8.32 15.25 -7.04
C TYR A 127 -9.41 16.11 -6.37
N ASP A 128 -9.22 16.53 -5.12
CA ASP A 128 -10.18 17.38 -4.40
C ASP A 128 -9.97 18.86 -4.77
N PRO A 129 -10.91 19.50 -5.47
CA PRO A 129 -10.77 20.89 -5.90
C PRO A 129 -10.81 21.89 -4.73
N ASN A 130 -11.14 21.45 -3.51
CA ASN A 130 -11.14 22.28 -2.31
C ASN A 130 -9.81 22.25 -1.57
N LEU A 131 -8.90 21.36 -1.94
CA LEU A 131 -7.55 21.31 -1.39
C LEU A 131 -6.60 22.20 -2.18
N SER A 132 -5.59 22.71 -1.48
CA SER A 132 -4.50 23.49 -2.07
C SER A 132 -3.22 22.75 -1.79
N TYR A 133 -2.63 22.18 -2.84
CA TYR A 133 -1.58 21.17 -2.75
C TYR A 133 -0.16 21.72 -2.64
N GLU A 134 0.09 22.96 -3.07
CA GLU A 134 1.41 23.57 -3.06
C GLU A 134 2.05 23.50 -1.66
N GLY A 135 3.10 22.68 -1.53
CA GLY A 135 3.85 22.46 -0.29
C GLY A 135 3.10 21.73 0.83
N LYS A 136 1.98 21.06 0.54
CA LYS A 136 1.13 20.41 1.55
C LYS A 136 0.96 18.90 1.38
N MET A 137 1.52 18.31 0.33
CA MET A 137 1.33 16.87 0.05
C MET A 137 1.81 15.98 1.21
N GLY A 138 2.89 16.35 1.90
CA GLY A 138 3.34 15.64 3.10
C GLY A 138 2.38 15.81 4.29
N ASP A 139 1.75 16.99 4.44
CA ASP A 139 0.75 17.21 5.49
C ASP A 139 -0.53 16.40 5.22
N TYR A 140 -0.90 16.25 3.95
CA TYR A 140 -2.04 15.46 3.52
C TYR A 140 -1.81 13.95 3.68
N ALA A 141 -0.59 13.47 3.40
CA ALA A 141 -0.20 12.09 3.71
C ALA A 141 -0.30 11.80 5.22
N ILE A 142 0.19 12.70 6.07
CA ILE A 142 0.11 12.57 7.53
C ILE A 142 -1.35 12.59 8.02
N GLN A 143 -2.18 13.48 7.47
CA GLN A 143 -3.62 13.53 7.79
C GLN A 143 -4.31 12.23 7.41
N ALA A 144 -4.06 11.72 6.21
CA ALA A 144 -4.62 10.45 5.73
C ALA A 144 -4.23 9.29 6.65
N ALA A 145 -2.93 9.15 7.00
CA ALA A 145 -2.44 8.11 7.90
C ALA A 145 -3.09 8.21 9.30
N THR A 146 -3.23 9.42 9.83
CA THR A 146 -3.89 9.66 11.12
C THR A 146 -5.38 9.29 11.09
N ALA A 147 -6.08 9.65 10.02
CA ALA A 147 -7.49 9.29 9.88
C ALA A 147 -7.68 7.77 9.71
N VAL A 148 -6.79 7.09 8.98
CA VAL A 148 -6.80 5.62 8.87
C VAL A 148 -6.53 4.96 10.22
N HIS A 149 -5.59 5.47 11.00
CA HIS A 149 -5.37 5.01 12.37
C HIS A 149 -6.68 5.03 13.17
N ASP A 150 -7.37 6.16 13.18
CA ASP A 150 -8.64 6.31 13.92
C ASP A 150 -9.74 5.38 13.38
N GLN A 151 -9.73 5.08 12.08
CA GLN A 151 -10.63 4.10 11.45
C GLN A 151 -10.30 2.65 11.85
N LEU A 152 -9.03 2.31 12.07
CA LEU A 152 -8.58 0.96 12.42
C LEU A 152 -8.74 0.63 13.91
N VAL A 153 -8.57 1.61 14.80
CA VAL A 153 -8.75 1.44 16.25
C VAL A 153 -10.01 0.64 16.64
N PRO A 154 -11.23 1.00 16.18
CA PRO A 154 -12.43 0.25 16.55
C PRO A 154 -12.51 -1.16 15.94
N LEU A 155 -11.74 -1.46 14.89
CA LEU A 155 -11.71 -2.77 14.24
C LEU A 155 -10.80 -3.77 14.98
N TYR A 156 -9.85 -3.26 15.78
CA TYR A 156 -8.87 -4.07 16.51
C TYR A 156 -8.86 -3.74 18.01
N PRO A 157 -9.95 -4.04 18.75
CA PRO A 157 -10.08 -3.66 20.16
C PRO A 157 -9.07 -4.32 21.11
N SER A 158 -8.33 -5.34 20.64
CA SER A 158 -7.28 -6.03 21.39
C SER A 158 -5.87 -5.48 21.14
N LYS A 159 -5.68 -4.61 20.15
CA LYS A 159 -4.37 -4.02 19.81
C LYS A 159 -4.18 -2.70 20.58
N THR A 160 -2.94 -2.41 20.95
CA THR A 160 -2.55 -1.09 21.49
C THR A 160 -2.45 -0.06 20.38
N ASP A 161 -2.48 1.23 20.72
CA ASP A 161 -2.27 2.34 19.78
C ASP A 161 -1.00 2.15 18.92
N ALA A 162 0.13 1.82 19.56
CA ALA A 162 1.38 1.53 18.85
C ALA A 162 1.28 0.32 17.89
N GLN A 163 0.50 -0.70 18.24
CA GLN A 163 0.24 -1.83 17.36
C GLN A 163 -0.70 -1.50 16.20
N ILE A 164 -1.55 -0.47 16.31
CA ILE A 164 -2.33 0.03 15.18
C ILE A 164 -1.43 0.85 14.25
N TRP A 165 -0.59 1.73 14.80
CA TRP A 165 0.38 2.47 13.98
C TRP A 165 1.31 1.54 13.21
N SER A 166 1.81 0.47 13.83
CA SER A 166 2.67 -0.51 13.16
C SER A 166 1.97 -1.33 12.08
N MET A 167 0.63 -1.21 11.93
CA MET A 167 -0.12 -1.81 10.83
C MET A 167 -0.32 -0.83 9.66
N ILE A 168 0.06 0.43 9.80
CA ILE A 168 -0.22 1.45 8.79
C ILE A 168 1.05 1.74 8.02
N ASP A 169 0.95 1.59 6.70
CA ASP A 169 2.00 2.01 5.78
C ASP A 169 1.48 3.14 4.91
N VAL A 170 2.38 3.96 4.37
CA VAL A 170 2.00 5.05 3.46
C VAL A 170 2.82 4.97 2.18
N THR A 171 2.11 5.01 1.05
CA THR A 171 2.69 5.09 -0.29
C THR A 171 2.29 6.41 -0.94
N PRO A 172 3.13 7.44 -0.94
CA PRO A 172 2.96 8.58 -1.83
C PRO A 172 3.41 8.24 -3.26
N MET A 173 2.88 8.98 -4.23
CA MET A 173 3.46 9.09 -5.56
C MET A 173 4.51 10.19 -5.51
N ILE A 174 5.76 9.89 -5.87
CA ILE A 174 6.86 10.85 -5.71
C ILE A 174 6.87 11.90 -6.81
N GLY A 175 7.17 13.15 -6.49
CA GLY A 175 7.19 14.23 -7.47
C GLY A 175 5.79 14.56 -8.01
N VAL A 176 5.66 14.76 -9.32
CA VAL A 176 4.41 15.13 -9.99
C VAL A 176 3.48 13.91 -10.05
N ASN A 177 2.27 14.05 -9.54
CA ASN A 177 1.24 12.99 -9.57
C ASN A 177 0.41 13.04 -10.86
N ASP A 178 -0.62 12.20 -10.97
CA ASP A 178 -1.55 12.22 -12.11
C ASP A 178 -2.42 13.49 -12.10
N ASP A 179 -2.80 14.01 -10.93
CA ASP A 179 -3.19 15.42 -10.80
C ASP A 179 -1.93 16.31 -10.84
N PRO A 180 -1.71 17.12 -11.90
CA PRO A 180 -0.49 17.92 -12.02
C PRO A 180 -0.38 19.05 -10.98
N ASN A 181 -1.44 19.34 -10.22
CA ASN A 181 -1.39 20.27 -9.09
C ASN A 181 -0.80 19.61 -7.83
N GLU A 182 -0.82 18.27 -7.76
CA GLU A 182 -0.30 17.49 -6.66
C GLU A 182 1.18 17.13 -6.94
N ILE A 183 2.09 17.77 -6.20
CA ILE A 183 3.52 17.52 -6.31
C ILE A 183 4.06 17.15 -4.93
N PHE A 184 4.39 15.87 -4.74
CA PHE A 184 5.00 15.36 -3.51
C PHE A 184 6.51 15.60 -3.53
N THR A 185 6.98 16.65 -2.85
CA THR A 185 8.38 17.08 -2.91
C THR A 185 9.31 16.24 -2.02
N LEU A 186 10.62 16.43 -2.15
CA LEU A 186 11.60 15.85 -1.21
C LEU A 186 11.38 16.32 0.24
N ALA A 187 10.90 17.56 0.43
CA ALA A 187 10.57 18.07 1.75
C ALA A 187 9.35 17.35 2.35
N ASP A 188 8.37 17.00 1.50
CA ASP A 188 7.22 16.18 1.92
C ASP A 188 7.65 14.76 2.28
N ALA A 189 8.57 14.17 1.52
CA ALA A 189 9.17 12.86 1.83
C ALA A 189 9.84 12.86 3.20
N GLN A 190 10.68 13.87 3.48
CA GLN A 190 11.36 13.98 4.76
C GLN A 190 10.37 14.17 5.91
N LYS A 191 9.34 15.00 5.70
CA LYS A 191 8.28 15.23 6.69
C LYS A 191 7.53 13.94 7.03
N LEU A 192 7.15 13.16 6.02
CA LEU A 192 6.46 11.88 6.20
C LEU A 192 7.37 10.85 6.90
N THR A 193 8.65 10.80 6.53
CA THR A 193 9.66 9.93 7.16
C THR A 193 9.76 10.18 8.66
N THR A 194 9.94 11.44 9.07
CA THR A 194 10.00 11.80 10.49
C THR A 194 8.71 11.49 11.23
N PHE A 195 7.55 11.65 10.59
CA PHE A 195 6.27 11.28 11.20
C PHE A 195 6.16 9.76 11.40
N ALA A 196 6.56 8.97 10.39
CA ALA A 196 6.54 7.52 10.46
C ALA A 196 7.43 6.97 11.59
N GLU A 197 8.65 7.49 11.72
CA GLU A 197 9.56 7.20 12.83
C GLU A 197 8.93 7.56 14.19
N GLN A 198 8.33 8.74 14.30
CA GLN A 198 7.72 9.21 15.53
C GLN A 198 6.55 8.32 16.00
N LYS A 199 5.79 7.78 15.05
CA LYS A 199 4.60 6.96 15.32
C LYS A 199 4.89 5.46 15.42
N GLY A 200 6.06 5.01 14.96
CA GLY A 200 6.35 3.58 14.81
C GLY A 200 5.41 2.94 13.79
N MET A 201 5.32 3.56 12.60
CA MET A 201 4.50 3.06 11.50
C MET A 201 5.01 1.71 10.98
N GLY A 202 4.21 1.04 10.16
CA GLY A 202 4.56 -0.29 9.62
C GLY A 202 5.50 -0.25 8.41
N GLY A 203 5.52 0.86 7.66
CA GLY A 203 6.30 0.96 6.43
C GLY A 203 6.12 2.28 5.69
N LEU A 204 7.13 2.67 4.91
CA LEU A 204 7.03 3.72 3.89
C LEU A 204 7.41 3.16 2.53
N HIS A 205 6.57 3.44 1.54
CA HIS A 205 6.77 2.96 0.16
C HIS A 205 6.72 4.14 -0.80
N MET A 206 6.83 3.89 -2.10
CA MET A 206 6.61 4.95 -3.10
C MET A 206 6.12 4.39 -4.43
N TRP A 207 5.34 5.22 -5.13
CA TRP A 207 5.12 5.07 -6.56
C TRP A 207 6.01 6.05 -7.35
N SER A 208 7.14 5.63 -7.92
CA SER A 208 7.73 4.29 -7.88
C SER A 208 9.25 4.37 -8.02
N ILE A 209 9.97 3.28 -7.76
CA ILE A 209 11.44 3.22 -7.86
C ILE A 209 11.95 3.68 -9.24
N ASN A 210 11.25 3.36 -10.33
CA ASN A 210 11.64 3.79 -11.67
C ASN A 210 11.50 5.30 -11.89
N ARG A 211 10.72 5.99 -11.04
CA ARG A 211 10.52 7.44 -11.07
C ARG A 211 11.52 8.21 -10.21
N ASP A 212 12.32 7.54 -9.39
CA ASP A 212 13.26 8.19 -8.46
C ASP A 212 14.56 8.65 -9.16
N TYR A 213 14.38 9.47 -10.20
CA TYR A 213 15.40 9.99 -11.08
C TYR A 213 15.08 11.44 -11.47
N PRO A 214 16.10 12.28 -11.69
CA PRO A 214 15.90 13.60 -12.25
C PRO A 214 15.27 13.54 -13.64
N GLY A 215 14.45 14.54 -13.96
CA GLY A 215 13.85 14.72 -15.27
C GLY A 215 13.36 16.15 -15.47
N PRO A 216 12.63 16.43 -16.57
CA PRO A 216 12.03 17.73 -16.79
C PRO A 216 11.09 18.12 -15.65
N VAL A 217 11.38 19.22 -14.96
CA VAL A 217 10.58 19.70 -13.82
C VAL A 217 9.15 20.02 -14.25
N GLY A 218 8.18 19.60 -13.43
CA GLY A 218 6.75 19.79 -13.69
C GLY A 218 6.16 18.80 -14.71
N THR A 219 6.89 17.75 -15.09
CA THR A 219 6.43 16.75 -16.05
C THR A 219 6.20 15.40 -15.39
N LEU A 220 4.97 14.88 -15.49
CA LEU A 220 4.63 13.51 -15.15
C LEU A 220 5.36 12.52 -16.08
N SER A 221 5.99 11.51 -15.50
CA SER A 221 6.78 10.51 -16.23
C SER A 221 6.88 9.20 -15.45
N ASN A 222 7.04 8.09 -16.18
CA ASN A 222 7.29 6.77 -15.60
C ASN A 222 8.79 6.51 -15.31
N THR A 223 9.67 7.43 -15.69
CA THR A 223 11.13 7.29 -15.55
C THR A 223 11.80 8.45 -14.82
N SER A 224 11.01 9.39 -14.28
CA SER A 224 11.48 10.52 -13.49
C SER A 224 10.33 11.10 -12.67
N SER A 225 10.63 11.72 -11.54
CA SER A 225 9.63 12.27 -10.63
C SER A 225 9.06 13.59 -11.12
N GLY A 226 9.79 14.32 -11.98
CA GLY A 226 9.40 15.65 -12.41
C GLY A 226 9.69 16.74 -11.36
N VAL A 227 10.53 16.48 -10.35
CA VAL A 227 11.06 17.50 -9.44
C VAL A 227 12.58 17.65 -9.59
N ALA A 228 13.13 18.74 -9.06
CA ALA A 228 14.57 18.90 -8.92
C ALA A 228 15.07 17.97 -7.80
N GLN A 229 15.81 16.93 -8.18
CA GLN A 229 16.40 15.94 -7.29
C GLN A 229 17.68 15.37 -7.92
N ASP A 230 18.52 14.73 -7.12
CA ASP A 230 19.50 13.77 -7.61
C ASP A 230 18.89 12.37 -7.72
N THR A 231 19.59 11.46 -8.41
CA THR A 231 19.15 10.06 -8.55
C THR A 231 19.09 9.40 -7.17
N TRP A 232 17.95 8.76 -6.88
CA TRP A 232 17.67 8.06 -5.63
C TRP A 232 17.39 8.91 -4.38
N ASP A 233 17.17 10.22 -4.50
CA ASP A 233 16.91 11.06 -3.33
C ASP A 233 15.69 10.60 -2.51
N TYR A 234 14.58 10.18 -3.14
CA TYR A 234 13.43 9.68 -2.39
C TYR A 234 13.75 8.36 -1.68
N SER A 235 14.46 7.45 -2.35
CA SER A 235 14.94 6.19 -1.77
C SER A 235 15.86 6.43 -0.58
N HIS A 236 16.75 7.42 -0.67
CA HIS A 236 17.64 7.81 0.43
C HIS A 236 16.91 8.44 1.60
N ILE A 237 15.83 9.19 1.34
CA ILE A 237 15.00 9.77 2.41
C ILE A 237 14.18 8.69 3.10
N PHE A 238 13.41 7.89 2.36
CA PHE A 238 12.60 6.83 2.97
C PHE A 238 13.45 5.72 3.60
N GLY A 239 14.65 5.45 3.08
CA GLY A 239 15.61 4.52 3.70
C GLY A 239 16.24 5.01 5.01
N GLN A 240 15.86 6.19 5.52
CA GLN A 240 16.20 6.61 6.89
C GLN A 240 15.26 5.96 7.92
N PHE A 241 14.05 5.59 7.51
CA PHE A 241 13.09 4.92 8.35
C PHE A 241 13.52 3.45 8.52
N ASP A 242 14.01 3.12 9.72
CA ASP A 242 14.26 1.74 10.12
C ASP A 242 12.93 1.10 10.59
N ASP A 243 12.30 0.32 9.71
CA ASP A 243 11.09 -0.48 9.96
C ASP A 243 11.36 -1.93 10.41
#